data_AF-A0A965FKS4-F1
#
_entry.id   AF-A0A965FKS4-F1
#
_cell.length_a   1.000
_cell.length_b   1.000
_cell.length_c   1.000
_cell.angle_alpha   90.00
_cell.angle_beta   90.00
_cell.angle_gamma   90.00
#
_symmetry.space_group_name_H-M   'P 1'
#
loop_
_entity.id
_entity.type
_entity.pdbx_description
1 polymer ?
#
loop_
_entity_poly.entity_id
_entity_poly.type
_entity_poly.pdbx_seq_one_letter_code
_entity_poly.pdbx_strand_id
1 'polypeptide(L)' 'MARLKDVMVELQNEIYRAELTLEQIAVKYDVPMDWVDTAFAEVLEQAYEDYDMGDVFLNEFVEEDE' A
#
# COMPACT_ATOMS: atom_id res chain seq x y z
N MET A 1 -4.86 -24.30 5.70
CA MET A 1 -5.32 -23.54 4.52
C MET A 1 -5.14 -22.08 4.87
N ALA A 2 -4.11 -21.43 4.31
CA ALA A 2 -3.93 -20.00 4.44
C ALA A 2 -5.19 -19.34 3.87
N ARG A 3 -5.88 -18.55 4.68
CA ARG A 3 -7.04 -17.80 4.20
C ARG A 3 -6.49 -16.62 3.39
N LEU A 4 -7.23 -16.15 2.39
CA LEU A 4 -6.87 -14.99 1.56
C LEU A 4 -6.31 -13.79 2.36
N LYS A 5 -6.82 -13.60 3.59
CA LYS A 5 -6.33 -12.60 4.55
C LYS A 5 -4.87 -12.77 4.96
N ASP A 6 -4.40 -14.01 5.11
CA ASP A 6 -3.02 -14.30 5.52
C ASP A 6 -2.06 -13.86 4.42
N VAL A 7 -2.41 -14.14 3.15
CA VAL A 7 -1.65 -13.70 1.98
C VAL A 7 -1.58 -12.18 1.90
N MET A 8 -2.69 -11.48 2.15
CA MET A 8 -2.70 -10.02 2.11
C MET A 8 -1.79 -9.38 3.17
N VAL A 9 -1.82 -9.89 4.39
CA VAL A 9 -0.94 -9.39 5.47
C VAL A 9 0.53 -9.62 5.11
N GLU A 10 0.86 -10.76 4.49
CA GLU A 10 2.23 -11.04 4.05
C GLU A 10 2.68 -10.09 2.93
N LEU A 11 1.82 -9.82 1.93
CA LEU A 11 2.10 -8.87 0.86
C LEU A 11 2.38 -7.46 1.42
N GLN A 12 1.55 -6.98 2.35
CA GLN A 12 1.73 -5.68 3.00
C GLN A 12 3.06 -5.60 3.77
N ASN A 13 3.44 -6.65 4.49
CA ASN A 13 4.71 -6.70 5.20
C ASN A 13 5.92 -6.66 4.26
N GLU A 14 5.88 -7.38 3.14
CA GLU A 14 6.96 -7.39 2.15
C GLU A 14 7.11 -6.05 1.45
N ILE A 15 5.98 -5.39 1.16
CA ILE A 15 5.93 -4.01 0.66
C ILE A 15 6.54 -3.04 1.68
N TYR A 16 6.16 -3.16 2.96
CA TYR A 16 6.66 -2.30 4.03
C TYR A 16 8.17 -2.45 4.24
N ARG A 17 8.71 -3.67 4.07
CA ARG A 17 10.16 -3.92 4.11
C ARG A 17 10.92 -3.24 2.97
N ALA A 18 10.25 -2.99 1.83
CA ALA A 18 10.84 -2.39 0.64
C ALA A 18 12.10 -3.10 0.12
N GLU A 19 12.24 -4.40 0.40
CA GLU A 19 13.39 -5.22 -0.01
C GLU A 19 13.26 -5.76 -1.43
N LEU A 20 12.03 -5.86 -1.94
CA LEU A 20 11.67 -6.40 -3.25
C LEU A 20 10.78 -5.42 -4.01
N THR A 21 10.82 -5.46 -5.34
CA THR A 21 9.85 -4.73 -6.17
C THR A 21 8.47 -5.39 -6.10
N LEU A 22 7.40 -4.63 -6.38
CA LEU A 22 6.02 -5.15 -6.39
C LEU A 22 5.88 -6.38 -7.32
N GLU A 23 6.54 -6.35 -8.48
CA GLU A 23 6.57 -7.47 -9.43
C GLU A 23 7.25 -8.71 -8.86
N GLN A 24 8.37 -8.54 -8.13
CA GLN A 24 9.07 -9.65 -7.48
C GLN A 24 8.23 -10.26 -6.35
N ILE A 25 7.46 -9.43 -5.64
CA ILE A 25 6.52 -9.88 -4.62
C ILE A 25 5.41 -10.71 -5.27
N ALA A 26 4.81 -10.24 -6.37
CA ALA A 26 3.77 -10.99 -7.10
C ALA A 26 4.26 -12.39 -7.52
N VAL A 27 5.47 -12.47 -8.07
CA VAL A 27 6.10 -13.74 -8.48
C VAL A 27 6.43 -14.63 -7.27
N LYS A 28 6.94 -14.07 -6.17
CA LYS A 28 7.30 -14.81 -4.95
C LYS A 28 6.07 -15.47 -4.30
N TYR A 29 4.92 -14.80 -4.37
CA TYR A 29 3.68 -15.24 -3.74
C TYR A 29 2.70 -15.95 -4.70
N ASP A 30 3.03 -16.03 -5.99
CA ASP A 30 2.17 -16.58 -7.05
C ASP A 30 0.77 -15.93 -7.07
N VAL A 31 0.76 -14.60 -6.96
CA VAL A 31 -0.47 -13.79 -6.95
C VAL A 31 -0.51 -12.82 -8.13
N PRO A 32 -1.71 -12.44 -8.60
CA PRO A 32 -1.84 -11.39 -9.62
C PRO A 32 -1.36 -10.04 -9.08
N MET A 33 -0.83 -9.19 -10.00
CA MET A 33 -0.38 -7.83 -9.66
C MET A 33 -1.47 -6.99 -8.99
N ASP A 34 -2.74 -7.16 -9.38
CA ASP A 34 -3.88 -6.47 -8.76
C ASP A 34 -3.93 -6.62 -7.23
N TRP A 35 -3.51 -7.77 -6.69
CA TRP A 35 -3.47 -8.01 -5.24
C TRP A 35 -2.31 -7.28 -4.58
N VAL A 36 -1.17 -7.21 -5.26
CA VAL A 36 -0.01 -6.45 -4.79
C VAL A 36 -0.31 -4.95 -4.83
N ASP A 37 -0.99 -4.47 -5.88
CA ASP A 37 -1.43 -3.09 -5.99
C ASP A 37 -2.45 -2.73 -4.89
N THR A 38 -3.39 -3.64 -4.60
CA THR A 38 -4.32 -3.49 -3.47
C THR A 38 -3.56 -3.44 -2.14
N ALA A 39 -2.58 -4.34 -1.94
CA ALA A 39 -1.72 -4.34 -0.75
C ALA A 39 -0.95 -3.03 -0.60
N PHE A 40 -0.41 -2.51 -1.70
CA PHE A 40 0.37 -1.28 -1.73
C PHE A 40 -0.48 -0.06 -1.41
N ALA A 41 -1.69 0.02 -1.99
CA ALA A 41 -2.65 1.08 -1.69
C ALA A 41 -3.03 1.08 -0.19
N GLU A 42 -3.31 -0.07 0.40
CA GLU A 42 -3.64 -0.18 1.83
C GLU A 42 -2.46 0.21 2.73
N VAL A 43 -1.22 -0.14 2.36
CA VAL A 43 -0.01 0.27 3.12
C VAL A 43 0.20 1.79 3.04
N LEU A 44 -0.03 2.38 1.86
CA LEU A 44 0.04 3.84 1.70
C LEU A 44 -1.05 4.52 2.54
N GLU A 45 -2.29 4.07 2.45
CA GLU A 45 -3.42 4.61 3.23
C GLU A 45 -3.14 4.52 4.74
N GLN A 46 -2.64 3.37 5.23
CA GLN A 46 -2.24 3.22 6.63
C GLN A 46 -1.09 4.17 7.02
N ALA A 47 -0.11 4.37 6.13
CA ALA A 47 0.93 5.35 6.37
C ALA A 47 0.33 6.76 6.49
N TYR A 48 -0.58 7.16 5.60
CA TYR A 48 -1.25 8.45 5.68
C TYR A 48 -2.15 8.58 6.93
N GLU A 49 -2.87 7.54 7.33
CA GLU A 49 -3.70 7.54 8.55
C GLU A 49 -2.85 7.64 9.83
N ASP A 50 -1.69 7.01 9.89
CA ASP A 50 -0.75 7.16 11.03
C ASP A 50 -0.16 8.58 11.10
N TYR A 51 -0.05 9.28 9.96
CA TYR A 51 0.34 10.69 9.90
C TYR A 51 -0.84 11.65 10.22
N ASP A 52 -2.09 11.19 10.23
CA ASP A 52 -3.29 12.03 10.45
C ASP A 52 -3.68 12.18 11.94
N MET A 53 -2.78 11.84 12.87
CA MET A 53 -2.80 12.31 14.26
C MET A 53 -1.96 13.56 14.49
N GLY A 54 -1.86 14.46 13.51
CA GLY A 54 -1.33 15.81 13.79
C GLY A 54 -0.92 16.59 12.57
N ASP A 55 -1.88 17.30 11.99
CA ASP A 55 -1.70 18.48 11.14
C ASP A 55 -0.99 18.25 9.79
N VAL A 56 -1.47 18.92 8.73
CA VAL A 56 -0.79 19.12 7.43
C VAL A 56 -1.01 18.04 6.35
N PHE A 57 -2.25 17.78 5.92
CA PHE A 57 -2.52 17.44 4.51
C PHE A 57 -3.80 18.10 3.94
N LEU A 58 -4.16 19.27 4.48
CA LEU A 58 -4.88 20.29 3.70
C LEU A 58 -3.89 21.00 2.73
N ASN A 59 -3.11 20.24 1.96
CA ASN A 59 -2.53 20.79 0.73
C ASN A 59 -3.63 20.75 -0.33
N GLU A 60 -4.54 21.70 -0.20
CA GLU A 60 -4.77 22.71 -1.24
C GLU A 60 -4.57 22.19 -2.67
N PHE A 61 -5.49 21.33 -3.10
CA PHE A 61 -5.86 21.20 -4.50
C PHE A 61 -7.24 21.82 -4.68
N VAL A 62 -7.29 23.15 -4.78
CA VAL A 62 -8.28 23.83 -5.64
C VAL A 62 -7.56 24.99 -6.35
N GLU A 63 -7.02 24.64 -7.52
CA GLU A 63 -6.99 25.39 -8.79
C GLU A 63 -6.56 26.87 -8.82
N GLU A 64 -5.45 27.10 -9.53
CA GLU A 64 -5.24 28.29 -10.38
C GLU A 64 -6.49 28.53 -11.26
N ASP A 65 -7.09 29.73 -11.22
CA ASP A 65 -7.35 30.55 -12.41
C ASP A 65 -8.00 31.91 -12.06
N GLU A 66 -7.41 32.96 -12.66
CA GLU A 66 -7.82 34.38 -12.86
C GLU A 66 -7.76 35.41 -11.71
#